data_AF-A0A3D0P4M1-F1
#
_entry.id   AF-A0A3D0P4M1-F1
#
_cell.length_a   1.000
_cell.length_b   1.000
_cell.length_c   1.000
_cell.angle_alpha   90.00
_cell.angle_beta   90.00
_cell.angle_gamma   90.00
#
_symmetry.space_group_name_H-M   'P 1'
#
loop_
_entity.id
_entity.type
_entity.pdbx_description
1 polymer ?
#
loop_
_entity_poly.entity_id
_entity_poly.type
_entity_poly.pdbx_seq_one_letter_code
_entity_poly.pdbx_strand_id
1 'polypeptide(L)'
;RFGDVKELLSGVEGRMVLMNAGDELVLRFPALPDPPPGFKRDFVIVGNGWIKDGDLNSVFSKTLLPLPSRETNDYTTPPGRLEDDPVFKRFREDWKNFHTRYVAPDGFRAKVRNP
;
A
#
# COMPACT_ATOMS: atom_id res chain seq x y z
N ARG A 1 -1.89 -11.20 -2.19
CA ARG A 1 -1.61 -12.25 -1.19
C ARG A 1 -0.72 -11.70 -0.08
N PHE A 2 -0.61 -12.39 1.05
CA PHE A 2 0.50 -12.15 2.00
C PHE A 2 1.76 -12.89 1.53
N GLY A 3 2.92 -12.45 2.01
CA GLY A 3 4.20 -13.08 1.74
C GLY A 3 5.32 -12.08 1.53
N ASP A 4 6.45 -12.57 1.01
CA ASP A 4 7.60 -11.72 0.70
C ASP A 4 7.24 -10.69 -0.38
N VAL A 5 7.51 -9.42 -0.06
CA VAL A 5 7.30 -8.24 -0.91
C VAL A 5 8.59 -7.42 -1.06
N LYS A 6 9.75 -7.99 -0.71
CA LYS A 6 11.05 -7.30 -0.78
C LYS A 6 11.32 -6.66 -2.13
N GLU A 7 10.91 -7.31 -3.21
CA GLU A 7 11.06 -6.80 -4.58
C GLU A 7 10.27 -5.51 -4.82
N LEU A 8 9.11 -5.34 -4.18
CA LEU A 8 8.32 -4.10 -4.27
C LEU A 8 8.93 -2.97 -3.42
N LEU A 9 9.75 -3.31 -2.43
CA LEU A 9 10.38 -2.37 -1.50
C LEU A 9 11.80 -1.97 -1.89
N SER A 10 12.41 -2.63 -2.88
CA SER A 10 13.81 -2.40 -3.26
C SER A 10 14.06 -1.08 -4.01
N GLY A 11 13.00 -0.34 -4.34
CA GLY A 11 13.09 0.94 -5.02
C GLY A 11 11.83 1.79 -4.82
N VAL A 12 11.88 3.02 -5.32
CA VAL A 12 10.80 4.01 -5.19
C VAL A 12 10.14 4.37 -6.53
N GLU A 13 10.40 3.56 -7.55
CA GLU A 13 10.00 3.79 -8.94
C GLU A 13 8.55 3.36 -9.21
N GLY A 14 7.60 3.83 -8.41
CA GLY A 14 6.16 3.66 -8.66
C GLY A 14 5.58 2.26 -8.39
N ARG A 15 6.41 1.24 -8.09
CA ARG A 15 5.94 -0.02 -7.50
C ARG A 15 5.59 0.19 -6.04
N MET A 16 4.58 -0.54 -5.55
CA MET A 16 4.08 -0.35 -4.19
C MET A 16 3.54 -1.63 -3.59
N VAL A 17 3.69 -1.75 -2.27
CA VAL A 17 2.96 -2.74 -1.48
C VAL A 17 1.55 -2.17 -1.23
N LEU A 18 0.53 -2.90 -1.69
CA LEU A 18 -0.86 -2.54 -1.40
C LEU A 18 -1.31 -3.17 -0.09
N MET A 19 -1.47 -2.33 0.92
CA MET A 19 -1.91 -2.73 2.25
C MET A 19 -3.32 -2.21 2.52
N ASN A 20 -4.13 -3.02 3.18
CA ASN A 20 -5.43 -2.64 3.71
C ASN A 20 -5.34 -2.46 5.23
N ALA A 21 -6.37 -1.89 5.84
CA ALA A 21 -6.47 -1.77 7.28
C ALA A 21 -6.29 -3.14 7.97
N GLY A 22 -5.39 -3.18 8.95
CA GLY A 22 -5.04 -4.39 9.70
C GLY A 22 -3.95 -5.26 9.08
N ASP A 23 -3.44 -4.94 7.88
CA ASP A 23 -2.25 -5.60 7.35
C ASP A 23 -0.98 -5.13 8.07
N GLU A 24 0.00 -6.03 8.20
CA GLU A 24 1.30 -5.76 8.81
C GLU A 24 2.44 -5.90 7.79
N LEU A 25 3.40 -4.98 7.83
CA LEU A 25 4.67 -5.12 7.10
C LEU A 25 5.80 -5.33 8.10
N VAL A 26 6.44 -6.50 8.04
CA VAL A 26 7.57 -6.85 8.91
C VAL A 26 8.88 -6.63 8.17
N LEU A 27 9.72 -5.73 8.69
CA LEU A 27 11.06 -5.48 8.19
C LEU A 27 12.09 -6.13 9.13
N ARG A 28 12.97 -6.96 8.57
CA ARG A 28 14.05 -7.63 9.31
C ARG A 28 15.40 -7.18 8.76
N PHE A 29 16.26 -6.72 9.66
CA PHE A 29 17.61 -6.26 9.32
C PHE A 29 18.63 -7.05 10.14
N PRO A 30 19.84 -7.30 9.59
CA PRO A 30 20.95 -7.77 10.39
C PRO A 30 21.21 -6.82 11.57
N ALA A 31 21.54 -7.39 12.73
CA ALA A 31 21.91 -6.57 13.88
C ALA A 31 23.22 -5.82 13.58
N LEU A 32 23.26 -4.54 13.94
CA LEU A 32 24.50 -3.76 13.94
C LEU A 32 25.28 -4.04 15.24
N PRO A 33 26.62 -3.87 15.24
CA PRO A 33 27.42 -3.94 16.47
C PRO A 33 26.89 -3.01 17.56
N ASP A 34 27.20 -3.29 18.83
CA ASP A 34 26.77 -2.44 19.95
C ASP A 34 27.27 -1.00 19.82
N PRO A 35 26.48 0.00 20.25
CA PRO A 35 26.92 1.39 20.19
C PRO A 35 28.04 1.63 21.21
N PRO A 36 28.84 2.70 21.06
CA PRO A 36 29.86 3.06 22.03
C PRO A 36 29.29 3.24 23.45
N PRO A 37 30.10 3.06 24.51
CA PRO A 37 29.66 3.31 25.88
C PRO A 37 29.05 4.71 26.05
N GLY A 38 27.89 4.77 26.71
CA GLY A 38 27.14 6.03 26.91
C GLY A 38 26.20 6.40 25.76
N PHE A 39 26.20 5.66 24.65
CA PHE A 39 25.28 5.87 23.53
C PHE A 39 24.08 4.92 23.61
N LYS A 40 22.89 5.43 23.29
CA LYS A 40 21.68 4.63 23.06
C LYS A 40 21.35 4.66 21.57
N ARG A 41 21.03 3.49 21.01
CA ARG A 41 20.60 3.38 19.62
C ARG A 41 19.11 3.66 19.49
N ASP A 42 18.76 4.51 18.53
CA ASP A 42 17.40 4.76 18.09
C ASP A 42 17.24 4.44 16.59
N PHE A 43 16.00 4.32 16.14
CA PHE A 43 15.65 3.95 14.77
C PHE A 43 14.66 4.96 14.19
N VAL A 44 14.84 5.31 12.93
CA VAL A 44 13.90 6.13 12.16
C VAL A 44 13.45 5.33 10.95
N ILE A 45 12.13 5.32 10.71
CA ILE A 45 11.54 4.72 9.52
C ILE A 45 11.07 5.86 8.62
N VAL A 46 11.57 5.88 7.39
CA VAL A 46 11.11 6.82 6.36
C VAL A 46 10.19 6.06 5.42
N GLY A 47 8.90 6.36 5.51
CA GLY A 47 7.89 5.83 4.58
C GLY A 47 7.80 6.68 3.32
N ASN A 48 7.72 6.03 2.17
CA ASN A 48 7.39 6.68 0.89
C ASN A 48 6.16 5.99 0.32
N GLY A 49 5.02 6.67 0.36
CA GLY A 49 3.76 6.06 -0.06
C GLY A 49 2.60 7.04 -0.06
N TRP A 50 1.44 6.50 -0.37
CA TRP A 50 0.17 7.19 -0.38
C TRP A 50 -0.77 6.53 0.61
N ILE A 51 -1.65 7.34 1.19
CA ILE A 51 -2.71 6.89 2.05
C ILE A 51 -4.04 7.32 1.45
N LYS A 52 -4.98 6.38 1.39
CA LYS A 52 -6.41 6.66 1.30
C LYS A 52 -6.98 6.17 2.61
N ASP A 53 -7.35 7.11 3.48
CA ASP A 53 -8.04 6.75 4.70
C ASP A 53 -9.55 6.63 4.44
N GLY A 54 -10.24 5.99 5.38
CA GLY A 54 -11.69 5.88 5.35
C GLY A 54 -12.43 7.15 5.78
N ASP A 55 -11.75 8.31 5.80
CA ASP A 55 -12.37 9.57 6.18
C ASP A 55 -13.42 10.00 5.15
N LEU A 56 -14.46 10.70 5.62
CA LEU A 56 -15.54 11.19 4.76
C LEU A 56 -15.08 12.25 3.76
N ASN A 57 -13.96 12.92 4.03
CA ASN A 57 -13.36 13.93 3.16
C ASN A 57 -12.34 13.33 2.17
N SER A 58 -12.05 12.03 2.24
CA SER A 58 -11.14 11.35 1.32
C SER A 58 -11.85 10.94 0.03
N VAL A 59 -11.44 11.54 -1.09
CA VAL A 59 -11.99 11.26 -2.41
C VAL A 59 -11.63 9.83 -2.84
N PHE A 60 -12.62 9.10 -3.38
CA PHE A 60 -12.49 7.71 -3.81
C PHE A 60 -11.96 6.74 -2.72
N SER A 61 -12.14 7.05 -1.44
CA SER A 61 -11.67 6.24 -0.29
C SER A 61 -12.23 4.81 -0.25
N LYS A 62 -13.39 4.58 -0.89
CA LYS A 62 -14.08 3.29 -0.92
C LYS A 62 -13.49 2.30 -1.92
N THR A 63 -12.60 2.75 -2.80
CA THR A 63 -12.05 1.94 -3.90
C THR A 63 -10.55 2.08 -3.98
N LEU A 64 -9.89 1.07 -4.54
CA LEU A 64 -8.45 1.10 -4.75
C LEU A 64 -8.03 2.20 -5.74
N LEU A 65 -8.80 2.40 -6.80
CA LEU A 65 -8.51 3.37 -7.86
C LEU A 65 -8.86 4.83 -7.46
N PRO A 66 -8.25 5.83 -8.12
CA PRO A 66 -7.10 5.71 -9.04
C PRO A 66 -5.84 5.26 -8.29
N LEU A 67 -4.93 4.54 -8.95
CA LEU A 67 -3.67 4.19 -8.30
C LEU A 67 -2.76 5.42 -8.23
N PRO A 68 -2.06 5.63 -7.11
CA PRO A 68 -1.20 6.78 -6.99
C PRO A 68 0.04 6.66 -7.89
N SER A 69 0.44 7.76 -8.52
CA SER A 69 1.67 7.85 -9.31
C SER A 69 2.37 9.16 -9.02
N ARG A 70 3.71 9.17 -9.06
CA ARG A 70 4.46 10.44 -8.96
C ARG A 70 4.26 11.34 -10.17
N GLU A 71 3.97 10.74 -11.33
CA GLU A 71 3.86 11.43 -12.62
C GLU A 71 2.46 12.02 -12.80
N THR A 72 1.44 11.32 -12.30
CA THR A 72 0.03 11.67 -12.49
C THR A 72 -0.75 11.35 -11.21
N ASN A 73 -1.02 12.37 -10.39
CA ASN A 73 -1.92 12.27 -9.23
C ASN A 73 -3.16 13.14 -9.48
N ASP A 74 -3.99 12.74 -10.44
CA ASP A 74 -5.31 13.37 -10.64
C ASP A 74 -6.38 12.60 -9.86
N TYR A 75 -6.97 13.28 -8.88
CA TYR A 75 -8.09 12.79 -8.06
C TYR A 75 -9.37 13.58 -8.32
N THR A 76 -9.39 14.44 -9.33
CA THR A 76 -10.58 15.23 -9.73
C THR A 76 -11.50 14.44 -10.65
N THR A 77 -10.97 13.45 -11.35
CA THR A 77 -11.71 12.60 -12.28
C THR A 77 -12.01 11.24 -11.65
N PRO A 78 -13.26 10.74 -11.69
CA PRO A 78 -13.58 9.38 -11.27
C PRO A 78 -12.76 8.33 -12.04
N PRO A 79 -12.17 7.34 -11.35
CA PRO A 79 -11.38 6.32 -12.02
C PRO A 79 -12.27 5.41 -12.87
N GLY A 80 -11.71 4.97 -14.01
CA GLY A 80 -12.30 3.95 -14.87
C GLY A 80 -12.00 2.53 -14.39
N ARG A 81 -11.69 1.64 -15.33
CA ARG A 81 -11.31 0.26 -15.00
C ARG A 81 -9.86 0.16 -14.56
N LEU A 82 -9.55 -0.87 -13.77
CA LEU A 82 -8.18 -1.13 -13.32
C LEU A 82 -7.24 -1.38 -14.51
N GLU A 83 -7.70 -2.09 -15.53
CA GLU A 83 -6.86 -2.44 -16.68
C GLU A 83 -6.46 -1.21 -17.52
N ASP A 84 -7.20 -0.09 -17.34
CA ASP A 84 -6.93 1.17 -17.99
C ASP A 84 -5.96 2.08 -17.21
N ASP A 85 -5.75 1.80 -15.92
CA ASP A 85 -4.92 2.60 -15.03
C ASP A 85 -3.43 2.58 -15.46
N PRO A 86 -2.74 3.74 -15.53
CA PRO A 86 -1.34 3.81 -15.94
C PRO A 86 -0.39 2.98 -15.06
N VAL A 87 -0.61 2.96 -13.74
CA VAL A 87 0.22 2.19 -12.79
C VAL A 87 0.00 0.71 -13.00
N PHE A 88 -1.27 0.28 -13.20
CA PHE A 88 -1.57 -1.10 -13.55
C PHE A 88 -0.86 -1.51 -14.85
N LYS A 89 -1.00 -0.71 -15.92
CA LYS A 89 -0.39 -0.98 -17.23
C LYS A 89 1.13 -1.12 -17.14
N ARG A 90 1.78 -0.26 -16.34
CA ARG A 90 3.23 -0.25 -16.13
C ARG A 90 3.71 -1.47 -15.33
N PHE A 91 2.94 -1.92 -14.34
CA PHE A 91 3.33 -2.99 -13.41
C PHE A 91 2.37 -4.19 -13.42
N ARG A 92 1.91 -4.63 -14.61
CA ARG A 92 0.90 -5.71 -14.74
C ARG A 92 1.27 -7.01 -14.04
N GLU A 93 2.54 -7.38 -14.01
CA GLU A 93 2.99 -8.60 -13.34
C GLU A 93 2.84 -8.53 -11.82
N ASP A 94 2.85 -7.34 -11.22
CA ASP A 94 2.67 -7.19 -9.77
C ASP A 94 1.27 -7.65 -9.32
N TRP A 95 0.29 -7.51 -10.21
CA TRP A 95 -1.09 -7.96 -9.98
C TRP A 95 -1.27 -9.46 -10.00
N LYS A 96 -0.34 -10.18 -10.65
CA LYS A 96 -0.30 -11.64 -10.65
C LYS A 96 0.53 -12.17 -9.48
N ASN A 97 1.62 -11.46 -9.14
CA ASN A 97 2.62 -11.98 -8.21
C ASN A 97 2.44 -11.50 -6.76
N PHE A 98 1.88 -10.30 -6.55
CA PHE A 98 1.77 -9.66 -5.23
C PHE A 98 0.33 -9.22 -4.91
N HIS A 99 -0.31 -8.43 -5.77
CA HIS A 99 -1.61 -7.79 -5.52
C HIS A 99 -2.81 -8.70 -5.82
N THR A 100 -2.70 -9.97 -5.46
CA THR A 100 -3.71 -11.00 -5.74
C THR A 100 -4.83 -11.10 -4.70
N ARG A 101 -4.82 -10.25 -3.67
CA ARG A 101 -5.87 -10.32 -2.63
C ARG A 101 -7.06 -9.49 -3.08
N TYR A 102 -8.20 -10.14 -3.24
CA TYR A 102 -9.47 -9.46 -3.45
C TYR A 102 -10.11 -9.09 -2.12
N VAL A 103 -10.41 -7.80 -1.93
CA VAL A 103 -11.10 -7.28 -0.74
C VAL A 103 -12.41 -6.66 -1.20
N ALA A 104 -13.52 -7.29 -0.82
CA ALA A 104 -14.86 -6.85 -1.16
C ALA A 104 -15.55 -6.18 0.04
N PRO A 105 -16.47 -5.22 -0.17
CA PRO A 105 -17.16 -4.53 0.92
C PRO A 105 -18.17 -5.43 1.64
N ASP A 106 -18.46 -6.63 1.15
CA ASP A 106 -19.54 -7.49 1.64
C ASP A 106 -19.36 -7.89 3.11
N GLY A 107 -18.13 -8.22 3.52
CA GLY A 107 -17.82 -8.55 4.91
C GLY A 107 -18.10 -7.41 5.87
N PHE A 108 -17.81 -6.17 5.48
CA PHE A 108 -18.16 -4.99 6.26
C PHE A 108 -19.68 -4.75 6.27
N ARG A 109 -20.32 -4.79 5.10
CA ARG A 109 -21.76 -4.56 4.95
C ARG A 109 -22.59 -5.56 5.75
N ALA A 110 -22.20 -6.84 5.77
CA ALA A 110 -22.88 -7.87 6.54
C ALA A 110 -22.85 -7.58 8.05
N LYS A 111 -21.71 -7.09 8.57
CA LYS A 111 -21.56 -6.76 10.00
C LYS A 111 -22.34 -5.51 10.41
N VAL A 112 -22.47 -4.51 9.52
CA VAL A 112 -23.22 -3.27 9.83
C VAL A 112 -24.73 -3.43 9.67
N ARG A 113 -25.19 -4.33 8.79
CA ARG A 113 -26.63 -4.60 8.57
C ARG A 113 -27.27 -5.47 9.65
N ASN A 114 -26.47 -6.10 10.50
CA ASN A 114 -26.93 -6.99 11.57
C ASN A 114 -26.48 -6.44 12.95
N PRO A 115 -26.93 -5.23 13.35
CA PRO A 115 -26.64 -4.68 14.68
C PRO A 115 -27.35 -5.44 15.81
#